data_AF-A0A7V9ZHZ8-F1
#
_entry.id   AF-A0A7V9ZHZ8-F1
#
_cell.length_a   1.000
_cell.length_b   1.000
_cell.length_c   1.000
_cell.angle_alpha   90.00
_cell.angle_beta   90.00
_cell.angle_gamma   90.00
#
_symmetry.space_group_name_H-M   'P 1'
#
loop_
_entity.id
_entity.type
_entity.pdbx_description
1 polymer ?
#
loop_
_entity_poly.entity_id
_entity_poly.type
_entity_poly.pdbx_seq_one_letter_code
_entity_poly.pdbx_strand_id
1 'polypeptide(L)'
;MEPAVPRSQPRRVVSLVPSLTESVAATAPELLVGVTDWCTHPADLAVARVGGTKNPRVEEVVALRPDVVLANQEENRAADLDALRAAGIKVWMTDYETVP
;
A
#
# COMPACT_ATOMS: atom_id res chain seq x y z
N MET A 1 16.68 -8.51 2.99
CA MET A 1 16.40 -7.13 3.45
C MET A 1 15.39 -7.28 4.58
N GLU A 2 15.66 -6.79 5.80
CA GLU A 2 14.66 -6.95 6.88
C GLU A 2 13.36 -6.23 6.51
N PRO A 3 12.18 -6.85 6.73
CA PRO A 3 10.92 -6.18 6.48
C PRO A 3 10.83 -4.95 7.40
N ALA A 4 10.59 -3.79 6.82
CA ALA A 4 10.46 -2.53 7.55
C ALA A 4 9.11 -2.51 8.31
N VAL A 5 8.99 -3.32 9.35
CA VAL A 5 7.80 -3.36 10.21
C VAL A 5 7.75 -2.05 11.02
N PRO A 6 6.65 -1.29 10.98
CA PRO A 6 6.49 -0.11 11.82
C PRO A 6 6.66 -0.47 13.30
N ARG A 7 7.60 0.20 14.00
CA ARG A 7 7.81 0.04 15.46
C ARG A 7 6.66 0.55 16.32
N SER A 8 5.71 1.26 15.72
CA SER A 8 4.49 1.78 16.32
C SER A 8 3.30 1.32 15.48
N GLN A 9 2.14 1.15 16.11
CA GLN A 9 0.91 0.80 15.38
C GLN A 9 0.62 1.85 14.29
N PRO A 10 0.47 1.46 13.02
CA PRO A 10 0.14 2.39 11.94
C PRO A 10 -1.29 2.91 12.14
N ARG A 11 -1.51 4.18 11.76
CA ARG A 11 -2.81 4.86 11.79
C ARG A 11 -3.28 5.27 10.40
N ARG A 12 -2.37 5.34 9.43
CA ARG A 12 -2.63 5.71 8.03
C ARG A 12 -1.92 4.75 7.09
N VAL A 13 -2.70 3.99 6.33
CA VAL A 13 -2.23 2.95 5.42
C VAL A 13 -2.65 3.30 4.00
N VAL A 14 -1.70 3.25 3.07
CA VAL A 14 -2.01 3.17 1.64
C VAL A 14 -1.74 1.74 1.18
N SER A 15 -2.67 1.15 0.44
CA SER A 15 -2.49 -0.20 -0.13
C SER A 15 -2.40 -0.13 -1.65
N LEU A 16 -1.29 -0.63 -2.20
CA LEU A 16 -1.07 -0.69 -3.65
C LEU A 16 -1.41 -2.06 -4.24
N VAL A 17 -2.13 -2.90 -3.50
CA VAL A 17 -2.40 -4.30 -3.82
C VAL A 17 -3.87 -4.62 -3.51
N PRO A 18 -4.68 -5.11 -4.46
CA PRO A 18 -6.09 -5.41 -4.23
C PRO A 18 -6.35 -6.37 -3.07
N SER A 19 -5.65 -7.51 -3.02
CA SER A 19 -5.83 -8.52 -1.97
C SER A 19 -5.49 -8.02 -0.56
N LEU A 20 -4.43 -7.22 -0.42
CA LEU A 20 -4.08 -6.60 0.86
C LEU A 20 -5.08 -5.52 1.26
N THR A 21 -5.64 -4.81 0.28
CA THR A 21 -6.72 -3.83 0.52
C THR A 21 -7.94 -4.49 1.14
N GLU A 22 -8.38 -5.61 0.58
CA GLU A 22 -9.51 -6.38 1.12
C GLU A 22 -9.22 -6.87 2.54
N SER A 23 -8.00 -7.36 2.78
CA SER A 23 -7.57 -7.85 4.10
C SER A 23 -7.62 -6.76 5.17
N VAL A 24 -7.13 -5.55 4.86
CA VAL A 24 -7.20 -4.40 5.78
C VAL A 24 -8.65 -3.92 5.93
N ALA A 25 -9.42 -3.83 4.84
CA ALA A 25 -10.82 -3.41 4.90
C ALA A 25 -11.68 -4.34 5.77
N ALA A 26 -11.38 -5.64 5.78
CA ALA A 26 -12.10 -6.62 6.59
C ALA A 26 -11.72 -6.56 8.09
N THR A 27 -10.57 -6.01 8.45
CA THR A 27 -10.00 -6.12 9.80
C THR A 27 -9.81 -4.79 10.52
N ALA A 28 -9.42 -3.73 9.80
CA ALA A 28 -9.16 -2.39 10.31
C ALA A 28 -9.37 -1.34 9.19
N PRO A 29 -10.61 -1.21 8.64
CA PRO A 29 -10.90 -0.36 7.49
C PRO A 29 -10.57 1.12 7.73
N GLU A 30 -10.64 1.59 8.97
CA GLU A 30 -10.35 2.96 9.39
C GLU A 30 -8.89 3.39 9.16
N LEU A 31 -7.98 2.42 8.97
CA LEU A 31 -6.58 2.69 8.68
C LEU A 31 -6.36 3.07 7.21
N LEU A 32 -7.24 2.65 6.29
CA LEU A 32 -7.06 2.90 4.86
C LEU A 32 -7.31 4.38 4.53
N VAL A 33 -6.30 5.02 3.94
CA VAL A 33 -6.39 6.41 3.46
C VAL A 33 -6.21 6.53 1.95
N GLY A 34 -5.70 5.48 1.29
CA GLY A 34 -5.60 5.43 -0.16
C GLY A 34 -5.39 4.01 -0.70
N VAL A 35 -5.93 3.77 -1.89
CA VAL A 35 -5.92 2.47 -2.56
C VAL A 35 -5.80 2.63 -4.07
N THR A 36 -5.49 1.56 -4.77
CA THR A 36 -5.45 1.60 -6.24
C THR A 36 -6.84 1.74 -6.86
N ASP A 37 -6.86 2.12 -8.15
CA ASP A 37 -8.06 2.18 -8.98
C ASP A 37 -8.70 0.78 -9.15
N TRP A 38 -7.96 -0.30 -8.91
CA TRP A 38 -8.42 -1.70 -9.03
C TRP A 38 -9.04 -2.27 -7.75
N CYS A 39 -8.95 -1.55 -6.63
CA CYS A 39 -9.49 -2.00 -5.35
C CYS A 39 -11.01 -1.75 -5.30
N THR A 40 -11.80 -2.66 -5.87
CA THR A 40 -13.28 -2.51 -5.95
C THR A 40 -14.04 -3.17 -4.81
N HIS A 41 -13.35 -3.87 -3.90
CA HIS A 41 -13.95 -4.54 -2.74
C HIS A 41 -13.35 -4.02 -1.42
N PRO A 42 -14.19 -3.75 -0.40
CA PRO A 42 -15.66 -3.66 -0.46
C PRO A 42 -16.13 -2.49 -1.36
N ALA A 43 -17.34 -2.58 -1.89
CA ALA A 43 -17.83 -1.64 -2.92
C ALA A 43 -18.03 -0.20 -2.41
N ASP A 44 -18.17 -0.04 -1.10
CA ASP A 44 -18.38 1.23 -0.39
C ASP A 44 -17.07 1.85 0.13
N LEU A 45 -15.92 1.39 -0.35
CA LEU A 45 -14.61 1.88 0.06
C LEU A 45 -14.40 3.35 -0.35
N ALA A 46 -14.63 4.25 0.60
CA ALA A 46 -14.57 5.71 0.43
C ALA A 46 -13.18 6.28 0.81
N VAL A 47 -12.13 5.81 0.14
CA VAL A 47 -10.74 6.26 0.36
C VAL A 47 -10.13 6.79 -0.94
N ALA A 48 -9.03 7.56 -0.84
CA ALA A 48 -8.40 8.17 -2.01
C ALA A 48 -7.94 7.13 -3.02
N ARG A 49 -8.04 7.45 -4.31
CA ARG A 49 -7.56 6.58 -5.39
C ARG A 49 -6.22 7.09 -5.86
N VAL A 50 -5.20 6.21 -5.87
CA VAL A 50 -3.80 6.59 -6.13
C VAL A 50 -3.22 5.94 -7.37
N GLY A 51 -4.05 5.57 -8.36
CA GLY A 51 -3.58 5.03 -9.63
C GLY A 51 -3.59 3.51 -9.67
N GLY A 52 -2.84 2.93 -10.60
CA GLY A 52 -2.75 1.47 -10.75
C GLY A 52 -1.65 0.86 -9.87
N THR A 53 -1.58 -0.47 -9.86
CA THR A 53 -0.57 -1.22 -9.09
C THR A 53 0.86 -1.01 -9.63
N LYS A 54 1.02 -0.85 -10.96
CA LYS A 54 2.33 -0.65 -11.65
C LYS A 54 2.63 0.81 -12.01
N ASN A 55 1.78 1.73 -11.58
CA ASN A 55 1.83 3.14 -11.90
C ASN A 55 1.03 3.93 -10.84
N PRO A 56 1.41 3.82 -9.56
CA PRO A 56 0.81 4.65 -8.53
C PRO A 56 1.20 6.10 -8.74
N ARG A 57 0.29 7.03 -8.43
CA ARG A 57 0.54 8.47 -8.41
C ARG A 57 1.31 8.79 -7.13
N VAL A 58 2.63 8.68 -7.18
CA VAL A 58 3.53 8.78 -6.02
C VAL A 58 3.31 10.07 -5.23
N GLU A 59 3.12 11.20 -5.92
CA GLU A 59 2.89 12.50 -5.28
C GLU A 59 1.58 12.52 -4.48
N GLU A 60 0.53 11.87 -4.98
CA GLU A 60 -0.74 11.72 -4.27
C GLU A 60 -0.58 10.83 -3.04
N VAL A 61 0.16 9.72 -3.16
CA VAL A 61 0.49 8.86 -2.02
C VAL A 61 1.24 9.64 -0.94
N VAL A 62 2.22 10.45 -1.31
CA VAL A 62 2.97 11.31 -0.38
C VAL A 62 2.07 12.34 0.29
N ALA A 63 1.17 12.97 -0.47
CA ALA A 63 0.22 13.97 0.05
C ALA A 63 -0.72 13.39 1.11
N LEU A 64 -1.05 12.09 1.04
CA LEU A 64 -1.85 11.38 2.03
C LEU A 64 -1.12 11.15 3.36
N ARG A 65 0.20 11.36 3.43
CA ARG A 65 1.03 11.16 4.62
C ARG A 65 0.77 9.79 5.29
N PRO A 66 0.94 8.66 4.56
CA PRO A 66 0.79 7.34 5.16
C PRO A 66 1.93 7.04 6.13
N ASP A 67 1.63 6.29 7.18
CA ASP A 67 2.65 5.71 8.05
C ASP A 67 3.35 4.53 7.38
N VAL A 68 2.62 3.80 6.52
CA VAL A 68 3.10 2.66 5.74
C VAL A 68 2.34 2.51 4.43
N VAL A 69 3.06 2.09 3.39
CA VAL A 69 2.49 1.62 2.11
C VAL A 69 2.63 0.10 2.04
N LEU A 70 1.53 -0.59 1.77
CA LEU A 70 1.52 -2.04 1.50
C LEU A 70 1.76 -2.28 0.01
N ALA A 71 2.75 -3.12 -0.30
CA ALA A 71 3.18 -3.44 -1.65
C ALA A 71 3.44 -4.95 -1.82
N ASN A 72 3.40 -5.42 -3.06
CA ASN A 72 3.71 -6.78 -3.46
C ASN A 72 4.70 -6.75 -4.65
N GLN A 73 5.77 -7.57 -4.59
CA GLN A 73 6.83 -7.62 -5.59
C GLN A 73 6.34 -7.94 -7.01
N GLU A 74 5.61 -9.04 -7.20
CA GLU A 74 4.30 -9.06 -7.88
C GLU A 74 3.90 -7.95 -8.85
N GLU A 75 3.37 -6.94 -8.18
CA GLU A 75 2.38 -6.02 -8.70
C GLU A 75 2.95 -4.61 -8.80
N ASN A 76 3.98 -4.28 -8.02
CA ASN A 76 4.52 -2.94 -7.92
C ASN A 76 5.95 -2.86 -8.50
N ARG A 77 6.22 -1.82 -9.29
CA ARG A 77 7.56 -1.63 -9.88
C ARG A 77 8.53 -1.09 -8.83
N ALA A 78 9.76 -1.59 -8.85
CA ALA A 78 10.82 -1.15 -7.93
C ALA A 78 11.02 0.37 -7.94
N ALA A 79 11.00 1.00 -9.12
CA ALA A 79 11.16 2.46 -9.26
C ALA A 79 10.11 3.26 -8.47
N ASP A 80 8.85 2.83 -8.46
CA ASP A 80 7.77 3.51 -7.74
C ASP A 80 7.93 3.33 -6.22
N LEU A 81 8.31 2.12 -5.79
CA LEU A 81 8.57 1.84 -4.37
C LEU A 81 9.80 2.59 -3.85
N ASP A 82 10.84 2.72 -4.67
CA ASP A 82 12.05 3.47 -4.33
C ASP A 82 11.77 4.97 -4.25
N ALA A 83 10.91 5.52 -5.11
CA ALA A 83 10.46 6.90 -5.00
C ALA A 83 9.70 7.15 -3.68
N LEU A 84 8.82 6.24 -3.27
CA LEU A 84 8.13 6.31 -1.97
C LEU A 84 9.11 6.26 -0.80
N ARG A 85 10.10 5.35 -0.85
CA ARG A 85 11.14 5.25 0.18
C ARG A 85 12.01 6.51 0.24
N ALA A 86 12.37 7.08 -0.90
CA ALA A 86 13.13 8.32 -0.99
C ALA A 86 12.36 9.53 -0.42
N ALA A 87 11.02 9.49 -0.49
CA ALA A 87 10.13 10.45 0.17
C ALA A 87 9.97 10.21 1.69
N GLY A 88 10.67 9.22 2.27
CA GLY A 88 10.64 8.91 3.69
C GLY A 88 9.47 8.02 4.12
N ILE A 89 8.71 7.46 3.18
CA ILE A 89 7.58 6.57 3.47
C ILE A 89 8.09 5.15 3.68
N LYS A 90 7.59 4.50 4.73
CA LYS A 90 7.86 3.07 4.97
C LYS A 90 7.06 2.25 3.96
N VAL A 91 7.73 1.34 3.27
CA VAL A 91 7.11 0.39 2.36
C VAL A 91 7.23 -1.00 2.97
N TRP A 92 6.09 -1.61 3.28
CA TRP A 92 6.03 -3.01 3.67
C TRP A 92 5.72 -3.86 2.44
N MET A 93 6.63 -4.75 2.10
CA MET A 93 6.58 -5.55 0.88
C MET A 93 6.30 -7.00 1.25
N THR A 94 5.26 -7.59 0.66
CA THR A 94 5.07 -9.03 0.66
C THR A 94 5.90 -9.65 -0.46
N ASP A 95 6.66 -10.67 -0.10
CA ASP A 95 7.51 -11.47 -0.99
C ASP A 95 7.09 -12.94 -0.85
N TYR A 96 7.09 -13.69 -1.95
CA TYR A 96 6.78 -15.11 -2.01
C TYR A 96 7.96 -15.82 -2.70
N GLU A 97 8.88 -16.36 -1.90
CA GLU A 97 10.09 -16.99 -2.43
C GLU A 97 9.81 -18.41 -2.96
N THR A 98 8.84 -19.12 -2.37
CA THR A 98 8.52 -20.51 -2.72
C THR A 98 7.04 -20.84 -2.49
N VAL A 99 6.45 -21.61 -3.40
CA VAL A 99 5.17 -22.29 -3.22
C VAL A 99 5.45 -23.81 -3.26
N PRO A 100 4.94 -24.62 -2.30
CA PRO A 100 5.13 -26.06 -2.32
C PRO A 100 4.53 -26.75 -3.56
#